data_AF-A0A2X3JFA2-F1
#
_entry.id   AF-A0A2X3JFA2-F1
#
_cell.length_a   1.000
_cell.length_b   1.000
_cell.length_c   1.000
_cell.angle_alpha   90.00
_cell.angle_beta   90.00
_cell.angle_gamma   90.00
#
_symmetry.space_group_name_H-M   'P 1'
#
loop_
_entity.id
_entity.type
_entity.pdbx_description
1 polymer ?
#
loop_
_entity_poly.entity_id
_entity_poly.type
_entity_poly.pdbx_seq_one_letter_code
_entity_poly.pdbx_strand_id
1 'polypeptide(L)'
;MWLYDIQPGAAKRAIDGIDTALSARVAKGKLDDALRHSTLARLHPAETLADLAQAELVIEAAAEQIDIKQAIFRDLEAVCGPDTVFASNTSSIFHHRHCQRNQPPGTRGWAAFL
;
A
#
# COMPACT_ATOMS: atom_id res chain seq x y z
N MET A 1 -3.50 7.71 6.22
CA MET A 1 -3.00 6.56 5.43
C MET A 1 -4.16 5.98 4.65
N TRP A 2 -4.05 5.97 3.33
CA TRP A 2 -5.06 5.40 2.45
C TRP A 2 -4.86 3.90 2.29
N LEU A 3 -5.95 3.14 2.32
CA LEU A 3 -5.99 1.72 1.99
C LEU A 3 -6.88 1.55 0.76
N TYR A 4 -6.31 1.05 -0.32
CA TYR A 4 -7.02 0.76 -1.56
C TYR A 4 -6.98 -0.74 -1.86
N ASP A 5 -8.07 -1.26 -2.40
CA ASP A 5 -8.17 -2.61 -2.92
C ASP A 5 -9.14 -2.61 -4.11
N ILE A 6 -8.84 -3.42 -5.13
CA ILE A 6 -9.69 -3.56 -6.32
C ILE A 6 -11.05 -4.18 -6.00
N GLN A 7 -11.15 -4.96 -4.92
CA GLN A 7 -12.39 -5.57 -4.48
C GLN A 7 -13.17 -4.58 -3.61
N PRO A 8 -14.39 -4.18 -4.00
CA PRO A 8 -15.21 -3.26 -3.22
C PRO A 8 -15.38 -3.70 -1.76
N GLY A 9 -15.18 -2.74 -0.86
CA GLY A 9 -15.26 -2.93 0.59
C GLY A 9 -14.13 -3.76 1.21
N ALA A 10 -13.15 -4.26 0.46
CA ALA A 10 -12.02 -5.00 1.04
C ALA A 10 -11.15 -4.09 1.92
N ALA A 11 -10.88 -2.85 1.51
CA ALA A 11 -10.17 -1.87 2.32
C ALA A 11 -10.86 -1.63 3.68
N LYS A 12 -12.19 -1.45 3.69
CA LYS A 12 -12.95 -1.31 4.93
C LYS A 12 -12.85 -2.56 5.81
N ARG A 13 -13.03 -3.75 5.22
CA ARG A 13 -12.90 -5.02 5.96
C ARG A 13 -11.51 -5.20 6.57
N ALA A 14 -10.46 -4.75 5.88
CA ALA A 14 -9.10 -4.77 6.39
C ALA A 14 -8.94 -3.86 7.63
N ILE A 15 -9.51 -2.65 7.58
CA ILE A 15 -9.54 -1.73 8.74
C ILE A 15 -10.30 -2.35 9.92
N ASP A 16 -11.47 -2.93 9.68
CA ASP A 16 -12.26 -3.62 10.71
C ASP A 16 -11.46 -4.80 11.34
N GLY A 17 -10.70 -5.52 10.52
CA GLY A 17 -9.78 -6.59 10.97
C GLY A 17 -8.62 -6.06 11.83
N ILE A 18 -8.05 -4.91 11.46
CA ILE A 18 -7.02 -4.23 12.25
C ILE A 18 -7.58 -3.80 13.62
N ASP A 19 -8.78 -3.21 13.67
CA ASP A 19 -9.43 -2.86 14.94
C ASP A 19 -9.62 -4.10 15.83
N THR A 20 -10.12 -5.20 15.26
CA THR A 20 -10.29 -6.46 15.99
C THR A 20 -8.97 -6.94 16.61
N ALA A 21 -7.88 -6.89 15.84
CA ALA A 21 -6.55 -7.30 16.32
C ALA A 21 -5.99 -6.37 17.41
N LEU A 22 -6.17 -5.05 17.26
CA LEU A 22 -5.74 -4.06 18.25
C LEU A 22 -6.59 -4.15 19.53
N SER A 23 -7.90 -4.35 19.41
CA SER A 23 -8.81 -4.58 20.54
C SER A 23 -8.38 -5.77 21.40
N ALA A 24 -7.97 -6.86 20.75
CA ALA A 24 -7.43 -8.03 21.45
C ALA A 24 -6.09 -7.75 22.16
N ARG A 25 -5.31 -6.76 21.72
CA ARG A 25 -4.08 -6.31 22.40
C ARG A 25 -4.41 -5.43 23.61
N VAL A 26 -5.39 -4.54 23.48
CA VAL A 26 -5.91 -3.72 24.59
C VAL A 26 -6.47 -4.61 25.70
N ALA A 27 -7.31 -5.59 25.35
CA ALA A 27 -7.88 -6.54 26.33
C ALA A 27 -6.83 -7.35 27.09
N LYS A 28 -5.62 -7.53 26.52
CA LYS A 28 -4.48 -8.19 27.14
C LYS A 28 -3.55 -7.24 27.90
N GLY A 29 -3.91 -5.96 28.02
CA GLY A 29 -3.09 -4.91 28.63
C GLY A 29 -1.80 -4.61 27.86
N LYS A 30 -1.71 -5.01 26.59
CA LYS A 30 -0.50 -4.85 25.76
C LYS A 30 -0.52 -3.59 24.90
N LEU A 31 -1.63 -2.86 24.90
CA LEU A 31 -1.83 -1.65 24.13
C LEU A 31 -2.78 -0.74 24.90
N ASP A 32 -2.54 0.56 24.88
CA ASP A 32 -3.46 1.54 25.41
C ASP A 32 -4.64 1.78 24.44
N ASP A 33 -5.84 1.99 24.97
CA ASP A 33 -7.04 2.18 24.17
C ASP A 33 -7.03 3.50 23.38
N ALA A 34 -6.45 4.56 23.95
CA ALA A 34 -6.28 5.82 23.23
C ALA A 34 -5.31 5.67 22.05
N LEU A 35 -4.28 4.83 22.20
CA LEU A 35 -3.37 4.50 21.09
C LEU A 35 -4.05 3.66 20.02
N ARG A 36 -4.94 2.72 20.37
CA ARG A 36 -5.80 2.02 19.40
C ARG A 36 -6.65 3.01 18.62
N HIS A 37 -7.40 3.86 19.32
CA HIS A 37 -8.32 4.82 18.69
C HIS A 37 -7.59 5.78 17.75
N SER A 38 -6.51 6.40 18.21
CA SER A 38 -5.72 7.32 17.37
C SER A 38 -5.09 6.62 16.17
N THR A 39 -4.74 5.33 16.27
CA THR A 39 -4.22 4.55 15.14
C THR A 39 -5.28 4.30 14.08
N LEU A 40 -6.47 3.87 14.49
CA LEU A 40 -7.58 3.63 13.56
C LEU A 40 -8.04 4.92 12.88
N ALA A 41 -8.04 6.05 13.59
CA ALA A 41 -8.40 7.35 13.03
C ALA A 41 -7.48 7.82 11.87
N ARG A 42 -6.28 7.23 11.72
CA ARG A 42 -5.35 7.52 10.61
C ARG A 42 -5.56 6.62 9.39
N LEU A 43 -6.40 5.59 9.49
CA LEU A 43 -6.67 4.64 8.40
C LEU A 43 -7.94 5.06 7.68
N HIS A 44 -7.84 5.24 6.35
CA HIS A 44 -8.96 5.66 5.53
C HIS A 44 -9.11 4.71 4.35
N PRO A 45 -10.29 4.10 4.14
CA PRO A 45 -10.54 3.33 2.93
C PRO A 45 -10.60 4.30 1.75
N ALA A 46 -9.85 4.00 0.69
CA ALA A 46 -9.95 4.65 -0.60
C ALA A 46 -10.92 3.85 -1.47
N GLU A 47 -11.78 4.56 -2.21
CA GLU A 47 -12.71 3.94 -3.16
C GLU A 47 -12.08 3.88 -4.56
N THR A 48 -11.14 4.79 -4.85
CA THR A 48 -10.47 4.89 -6.14
C THR A 48 -8.99 5.19 -5.98
N LEU A 49 -8.21 4.93 -7.03
CA LEU A 49 -6.81 5.35 -7.07
C LEU A 49 -6.66 6.87 -6.98
N ALA A 50 -7.66 7.66 -7.41
CA ALA A 50 -7.64 9.12 -7.33
C ALA A 50 -7.54 9.64 -5.89
N ASP A 51 -8.04 8.89 -4.91
CA ASP A 51 -7.93 9.24 -3.50
C ASP A 51 -6.46 9.24 -3.01
N LEU A 52 -5.57 8.55 -3.74
CA LEU A 52 -4.15 8.45 -3.44
C LEU A 52 -3.31 9.56 -4.10
N ALA A 53 -3.92 10.50 -4.84
CA ALA A 53 -3.20 11.51 -5.62
C ALA A 53 -2.21 12.36 -4.82
N GLN A 54 -2.49 12.58 -3.52
CA GLN A 54 -1.64 13.35 -2.60
C GLN A 54 -0.69 12.47 -1.77
N ALA A 55 -0.55 11.19 -2.10
CA ALA A 55 0.35 10.30 -1.38
C ALA A 55 1.81 10.62 -1.71
N GLU A 56 2.63 10.82 -0.68
CA GLU A 56 4.08 10.98 -0.81
C GLU A 56 4.80 9.62 -0.94
N LEU A 57 4.20 8.56 -0.40
CA LEU A 57 4.68 7.18 -0.45
C LEU A 57 3.51 6.24 -0.73
N VAL A 58 3.67 5.38 -1.74
CA VAL A 58 2.74 4.30 -2.04
C VAL A 58 3.46 2.96 -1.92
N ILE A 59 2.90 2.06 -1.13
CA ILE A 59 3.37 0.70 -0.95
C ILE A 59 2.38 -0.24 -1.63
N GLU A 60 2.83 -0.91 -2.67
CA GLU A 60 2.08 -1.94 -3.40
C GLU A 60 2.26 -3.30 -2.71
N ALA A 61 1.14 -3.99 -2.46
CA ALA A 61 1.11 -5.30 -1.81
C ALA A 61 0.03 -6.22 -2.44
N ALA A 62 -0.10 -6.17 -3.77
CA ALA A 62 -0.96 -7.06 -4.55
C ALA A 62 -0.25 -8.38 -4.86
N ALA A 63 -1.00 -9.30 -5.48
CA ALA A 63 -0.53 -10.63 -5.87
C ALA A 63 0.78 -10.58 -6.68
N GLU A 64 1.60 -11.63 -6.53
CA GLU A 64 2.91 -11.77 -7.18
C GLU A 64 2.78 -12.08 -8.68
N GLN A 65 2.25 -11.12 -9.43
CA GLN A 65 2.10 -11.18 -10.90
C GLN A 65 2.63 -9.88 -11.49
N ILE A 66 3.68 -9.98 -12.31
CA ILE A 66 4.42 -8.82 -12.84
C ILE A 66 3.50 -7.90 -13.65
N ASP A 67 2.66 -8.45 -14.53
CA ASP A 67 1.77 -7.65 -15.37
C ASP A 67 0.77 -6.84 -14.55
N ILE A 68 0.29 -7.41 -13.44
CA ILE A 68 -0.63 -6.75 -12.51
C ILE A 68 0.10 -5.59 -11.81
N LYS A 69 1.30 -5.83 -11.28
CA LYS A 69 2.10 -4.79 -10.60
C LYS A 69 2.44 -3.65 -11.54
N GLN A 70 2.85 -3.95 -12.78
CA GLN A 70 3.13 -2.94 -13.79
C GLN A 70 1.89 -2.10 -14.14
N ALA A 71 0.72 -2.74 -14.26
CA ALA A 71 -0.53 -2.02 -14.50
C ALA A 71 -0.88 -1.08 -13.34
N ILE A 72 -0.78 -1.56 -12.09
CA ILE A 72 -1.02 -0.75 -10.89
C ILE A 72 -0.10 0.47 -10.84
N PHE A 73 1.21 0.29 -11.07
CA PHE A 73 2.15 1.41 -11.04
C PHE A 73 1.90 2.43 -12.14
N ARG A 74 1.58 1.99 -13.37
CA ARG A 74 1.22 2.91 -14.45
C ARG A 74 0.00 3.76 -14.07
N ASP A 75 -1.03 3.12 -13.52
CA ASP A 75 -2.26 3.82 -13.16
C ASP A 75 -2.02 4.79 -11.97
N LEU A 76 -1.15 4.42 -11.03
CA LEU A 76 -0.72 5.29 -9.93
C LEU A 76 0.17 6.46 -10.38
N GLU A 77 1.11 6.23 -11.31
CA GLU A 77 1.97 7.29 -11.87
C GLU A 77 1.16 8.36 -12.62
N ALA A 78 0.01 7.99 -13.17
CA ALA A 78 -0.91 8.92 -13.83
C ALA A 78 -1.70 9.79 -12.85
N VAL A 79 -1.79 9.37 -11.58
CA VAL A 79 -2.63 9.99 -10.55
C VAL A 79 -1.79 10.76 -9.53
N CYS A 80 -0.66 10.21 -9.12
CA CYS A 80 0.18 10.75 -8.06
C CYS A 80 1.15 11.84 -8.57
N GLY A 81 1.57 12.69 -7.63
CA GLY A 81 2.50 13.78 -7.89
C GLY A 81 3.90 13.30 -8.32
N PRO A 82 4.73 14.21 -8.86
CA PRO A 82 6.04 13.85 -9.38
C PRO A 82 7.04 13.39 -8.32
N ASP A 83 6.82 13.77 -7.07
CA ASP A 83 7.65 13.47 -5.91
C ASP A 83 7.19 12.23 -5.14
N THR A 84 6.13 11.55 -5.60
CA THR A 84 5.63 10.33 -4.97
C THR A 84 6.61 9.18 -5.12
N VAL A 85 6.98 8.56 -3.99
CA VAL A 85 7.81 7.36 -3.95
C VAL A 85 6.95 6.12 -4.09
N PHE A 86 7.33 5.23 -4.99
CA PHE A 86 6.68 3.94 -5.19
C PHE A 86 7.54 2.79 -4.66
N ALA A 87 6.92 1.98 -3.79
CA ALA A 87 7.52 0.81 -3.20
C ALA A 87 6.66 -0.44 -3.43
N SER A 88 7.27 -1.61 -3.55
CA SER A 88 6.57 -2.89 -3.63
C SER A 88 7.01 -3.82 -2.50
N ASN A 89 6.04 -4.36 -1.77
CA ASN A 89 6.20 -5.38 -0.73
C ASN A 89 6.31 -6.78 -1.38
N THR A 90 7.39 -6.97 -2.12
CA THR A 90 7.66 -8.22 -2.84
C THR A 90 8.90 -8.88 -2.25
N SER A 91 8.74 -10.07 -1.64
CA SER A 91 9.83 -10.82 -1.00
C SER A 91 10.76 -11.58 -1.97
N SER A 92 10.48 -11.61 -3.28
CA SER A 92 10.99 -12.68 -4.15
C SER A 92 11.40 -12.30 -5.58
N ILE A 93 11.11 -11.10 -6.09
CA ILE A 93 11.39 -10.77 -7.51
C ILE A 93 12.74 -10.06 -7.76
N PHE A 94 13.45 -9.63 -6.70
CA PHE A 94 14.67 -8.80 -6.86
C PHE A 94 15.97 -9.41 -6.33
N HIS A 95 16.08 -10.74 -6.24
CA HIS A 95 17.40 -11.36 -6.13
C HIS A 95 18.09 -11.40 -7.50
N HIS A 96 19.04 -10.47 -7.69
CA HIS A 96 20.12 -10.48 -8.68
C HIS A 96 19.78 -10.11 -10.15
N ARG A 97 20.31 -8.94 -10.57
CA ARG A 97 20.83 -8.64 -11.94
C ARG A 97 19.86 -8.25 -13.09
N HIS A 98 18.63 -7.81 -12.83
CA HIS A 98 17.76 -7.32 -13.92
C HIS A 98 16.88 -6.08 -13.62
N CYS A 99 17.34 -5.17 -12.74
CA CYS A 99 16.58 -3.95 -12.41
C CYS A 99 16.63 -2.84 -13.49
N GLN A 100 17.56 -2.89 -14.46
CA GLN A 100 17.65 -1.86 -15.51
C GLN A 100 16.82 -2.14 -16.76
N ARG A 101 16.20 -3.32 -16.91
CA ARG A 101 15.66 -3.76 -18.22
C ARG A 101 14.14 -3.94 -18.30
N ASN A 102 13.43 -3.88 -17.16
CA ASN A 102 11.97 -4.04 -17.11
C ASN A 102 11.21 -2.77 -16.68
N GLN A 103 11.87 -1.61 -16.73
CA GLN A 103 11.20 -0.32 -16.67
C GLN A 103 10.60 0.00 -18.05
N PRO A 104 9.28 0.26 -18.17
CA PRO A 104 8.76 0.98 -19.32
C PRO A 104 9.57 2.28 -19.49
N PRO A 105 9.93 2.68 -20.72
CA PRO A 105 10.66 3.92 -20.92
C PRO A 105 9.84 5.10 -20.33
N GLY A 106 10.38 5.74 -19.29
CA GLY A 106 9.76 6.89 -18.61
C GLY A 106 9.27 6.65 -17.17
N THR A 107 9.32 5.43 -16.63
CA THR A 107 8.90 5.19 -15.23
C THR A 107 9.89 5.73 -14.22
N ARG A 108 9.38 6.38 -13.16
CA ARG A 108 10.18 6.90 -12.04
C ARG A 108 10.66 5.71 -11.20
N GLY A 109 11.85 5.76 -10.60
CA GLY A 109 12.52 4.62 -9.97
C GLY A 109 11.67 3.88 -8.92
N TRP A 110 11.64 2.53 -9.00
CA TRP A 110 10.90 1.67 -8.07
C TRP A 110 11.85 1.13 -6.99
N ALA A 111 11.45 1.20 -5.72
CA ALA A 111 12.20 0.58 -4.62
C ALA A 111 11.47 -0.67 -4.13
N ALA A 112 12.11 -1.84 -4.23
CA ALA A 112 11.62 -3.05 -3.56
C ALA A 112 12.10 -3.04 -2.10
N PHE A 113 11.20 -3.30 -1.15
CA PHE A 113 11.56 -3.48 0.26
C PHE A 113 11.25 -4.94 0.65
N LEU A 114 12.27 -5.61 1.18
CA LEU A 114 12.24 -6.97 1.74
C LEU A 114 11.91 -6.93 3.23
#